data_AF-A0A8H5BTE9-F1
#
_entry.id   AF-A0A8H5BTE9-F1
#
_cell.length_a   1.000
_cell.length_b   1.000
_cell.length_c   1.000
_cell.angle_alpha   90.00
_cell.angle_beta   90.00
_cell.angle_gamma   90.00
#
_symmetry.space_group_name_H-M   'P 1'
#
loop_
_entity.id
_entity.type
_entity.pdbx_description
1 polymer ?
#
loop_
_entity_poly.entity_id
_entity_poly.type
_entity_poly.pdbx_seq_one_letter_code
_entity_poly.pdbx_strand_id
1 'polypeptide(L)'
;MPVRSPPTANEVDMATRATITGLKKMSLDCCLVGSVACSAYGMSRTPADVDMLVLTTPTSYTGSSPSEAELQRTQEVLKNKLIELDSRFYTVASKDPYATYRVLWFRIPSPTSTSSLTSSSYAAYSSLYSLRSRDRSCKVDLLLPGVMNIPFVPKESIYRTPSTTRSSSANLDPLPLMPFLPLLLLKLQAWQDHGESPKSWMREKQPIDVRDITQLLEIAVTKYCPKPSSSGSKHSEAEGQGSRLKTTLLEKESTWLPDSFIRAGKTRVKKFVGSYPSTKAQWKMIGFDVDRDRSDVPVRAPAPPLVSRSVPLASTVTPTTRLASGSRSAAVGSRRRTQVDGMVKMESLMRSLEL
;
A
#
# COMPACT_ATOMS: atom_id res chain seq x y z
N MET A 1 18.47 -6.50 -20.98
CA MET A 1 17.27 -5.84 -21.55
C MET A 1 17.45 -4.33 -21.42
N PRO A 2 17.53 -3.59 -22.53
CA PRO A 2 17.66 -2.13 -22.51
C PRO A 2 16.52 -1.48 -21.73
N VAL A 3 16.89 -0.51 -20.89
CA VAL A 3 15.99 0.20 -19.97
C VAL A 3 14.91 0.91 -20.79
N ARG A 4 13.63 0.54 -20.58
CA ARG A 4 12.50 1.27 -21.15
C ARG A 4 12.34 2.56 -20.34
N SER A 5 12.18 3.70 -20.99
CA SER A 5 11.84 4.95 -20.29
C SER A 5 10.51 4.77 -19.54
N PRO A 6 10.38 5.28 -18.31
CA PRO A 6 9.13 5.25 -17.57
C PRO A 6 7.95 5.85 -18.36
N PRO A 7 6.71 5.43 -18.11
CA PRO A 7 5.54 6.09 -18.70
C PRO A 7 5.44 7.55 -18.23
N THR A 8 4.91 8.40 -19.10
CA THR A 8 4.57 9.80 -18.78
C THR A 8 3.27 9.84 -17.97
N ALA A 9 2.98 10.98 -17.33
CA ALA A 9 1.74 11.16 -16.56
C ALA A 9 0.48 10.87 -17.39
N ASN A 10 0.44 11.32 -18.65
CA ASN A 10 -0.69 11.07 -19.55
C ASN A 10 -0.85 9.58 -19.87
N GLU A 11 0.24 8.84 -19.98
CA GLU A 11 0.21 7.41 -20.26
C GLU A 11 -0.24 6.59 -19.05
N VAL A 12 0.14 7.02 -17.84
CA VAL A 12 -0.37 6.44 -16.61
C VAL A 12 -1.86 6.76 -16.43
N ASP A 13 -2.31 7.98 -16.77
CA ASP A 13 -3.74 8.34 -16.77
C ASP A 13 -4.54 7.48 -17.76
N MET A 14 -4.01 7.23 -18.97
CA MET A 14 -4.63 6.31 -19.93
C MET A 14 -4.80 4.90 -19.35
N ALA A 15 -3.74 4.33 -18.77
CA ALA A 15 -3.79 3.00 -18.15
C ALA A 15 -4.76 2.97 -16.96
N THR A 16 -4.77 4.03 -16.15
CA THR A 16 -5.67 4.23 -15.01
C THR A 16 -7.14 4.19 -15.47
N ARG A 17 -7.50 4.97 -16.49
CA ARG A 17 -8.87 5.05 -17.00
C ARG A 17 -9.32 3.78 -17.68
N ALA A 18 -8.44 3.12 -18.44
CA ALA A 18 -8.72 1.82 -19.02
C ALA A 18 -9.01 0.77 -17.93
N THR A 19 -8.22 0.77 -16.85
CA THR A 19 -8.39 -0.14 -15.71
C THR A 19 -9.73 0.11 -15.00
N ILE A 20 -10.05 1.37 -14.68
CA ILE A 20 -11.34 1.74 -14.06
C ILE A 20 -12.51 1.33 -14.95
N THR A 21 -12.43 1.59 -16.25
CA THR A 21 -13.48 1.24 -17.21
C THR A 21 -13.69 -0.28 -17.28
N GLY A 22 -12.61 -1.05 -17.33
CA GLY A 22 -12.67 -2.51 -17.34
C GLY A 22 -13.30 -3.07 -16.08
N LEU A 23 -12.90 -2.59 -14.90
CA LEU A 23 -13.46 -3.03 -13.62
C LEU A 23 -14.94 -2.63 -13.47
N LYS A 24 -15.33 -1.43 -13.92
CA LYS A 24 -16.73 -0.98 -13.95
C LYS A 24 -17.61 -1.88 -14.83
N LYS A 25 -17.11 -2.34 -15.99
CA LYS A 25 -17.82 -3.32 -16.84
C LYS A 25 -18.02 -4.67 -16.16
N MET A 26 -17.17 -5.03 -15.20
CA MET A 26 -17.33 -6.23 -14.37
C MET A 26 -18.23 -5.99 -13.14
N SER A 27 -18.83 -4.80 -13.00
CA SER A 27 -19.58 -4.38 -11.80
C SER A 27 -18.75 -4.43 -10.51
N LEU A 28 -17.45 -4.16 -10.61
CA LEU A 28 -16.54 -4.11 -9.47
C LEU A 28 -16.27 -2.67 -9.07
N ASP A 29 -16.46 -2.36 -7.79
CA ASP A 29 -15.97 -1.11 -7.21
C ASP A 29 -14.44 -1.19 -7.04
N CYS A 30 -13.78 -0.06 -7.19
CA CYS A 30 -12.33 0.03 -7.04
C CYS A 30 -11.92 1.43 -6.59
N CYS A 31 -10.71 1.54 -6.07
CA CYS A 31 -10.08 2.83 -5.83
C CYS A 31 -8.57 2.76 -6.05
N LEU A 32 -8.01 3.86 -6.52
CA LEU A 32 -6.59 4.05 -6.72
C LEU A 32 -5.88 4.09 -5.38
N VAL A 33 -4.75 3.41 -5.30
CA VAL A 33 -3.79 3.49 -4.21
C VAL A 33 -2.44 3.92 -4.76
N GLY A 34 -1.38 3.82 -3.94
CA GLY A 34 -0.02 3.98 -4.43
C GLY A 34 0.28 5.35 -5.04
N SER A 35 1.14 5.38 -6.05
CA SER A 35 1.72 6.62 -6.59
C SER A 35 0.69 7.50 -7.33
N VAL A 36 -0.23 6.89 -8.08
CA VAL A 36 -1.31 7.61 -8.78
C VAL A 36 -2.24 8.32 -7.80
N ALA A 37 -2.67 7.62 -6.74
CA ALA A 37 -3.52 8.22 -5.72
C ALA A 37 -2.82 9.39 -5.01
N CYS A 38 -1.53 9.22 -4.67
CA CYS A 38 -0.72 10.27 -4.07
C CYS A 38 -0.65 11.52 -4.98
N SER A 39 -0.39 11.32 -6.27
CA SER A 39 -0.35 12.41 -7.26
C SER A 39 -1.70 13.12 -7.36
N ALA A 40 -2.80 12.37 -7.40
CA ALA A 40 -4.16 12.95 -7.43
C ALA A 40 -4.51 13.75 -6.17
N TYR A 41 -3.89 13.45 -5.01
CA TYR A 41 -4.01 14.28 -3.80
C TYR A 41 -3.14 15.54 -3.83
N GLY A 42 -2.23 15.68 -4.78
CA GLY A 42 -1.38 16.86 -4.98
C GLY A 42 0.12 16.62 -4.79
N MET A 43 0.57 15.35 -4.72
CA MET A 43 2.01 15.05 -4.71
C MET A 43 2.64 15.39 -6.07
N SER A 44 3.84 15.99 -6.04
CA SER A 44 4.52 16.47 -7.25
C SER A 44 5.16 15.36 -8.09
N ARG A 45 5.37 14.18 -7.51
CA ARG A 45 6.01 13.06 -8.18
C ARG A 45 5.10 12.47 -9.25
N THR A 46 5.65 12.28 -10.45
CA THR A 46 4.98 11.54 -11.52
C THR A 46 4.89 10.05 -11.16
N PRO A 47 3.70 9.44 -11.19
CA PRO A 47 3.55 7.99 -11.01
C PRO A 47 4.18 7.21 -12.18
N ALA A 48 4.60 5.98 -11.94
CA ALA A 48 5.21 5.11 -12.95
C ALA A 48 4.32 3.89 -13.28
N ASP A 49 3.42 3.55 -12.39
CA ASP A 49 2.56 2.38 -12.38
C ASP A 49 1.17 2.76 -11.88
N VAL A 50 0.20 1.86 -12.07
CA VAL A 50 -1.16 1.99 -11.57
C VAL A 50 -1.40 0.94 -10.50
N ASP A 51 -1.53 1.37 -9.25
CA ASP A 51 -2.00 0.50 -8.17
C ASP A 51 -3.50 0.69 -7.95
N MET A 52 -4.29 -0.37 -8.10
CA MET A 52 -5.75 -0.35 -7.99
C MET A 52 -6.21 -1.36 -6.93
N LEU A 53 -6.85 -0.87 -5.87
CA LEU A 53 -7.57 -1.73 -4.93
C LEU A 53 -8.93 -2.10 -5.53
N VAL A 54 -9.15 -3.39 -5.77
CA VAL A 54 -10.41 -3.94 -6.28
C VAL A 54 -11.25 -4.43 -5.11
N LEU A 55 -12.44 -3.88 -4.96
CA LEU A 55 -13.39 -4.22 -3.90
C LEU A 55 -14.31 -5.32 -4.42
N THR A 56 -13.92 -6.56 -4.20
CA THR A 56 -14.83 -7.69 -4.43
C THR A 56 -15.81 -7.79 -3.27
N THR A 57 -17.10 -8.00 -3.57
CA THR A 57 -18.14 -8.06 -2.54
C THR A 57 -17.88 -9.21 -1.56
N PRO A 58 -18.04 -8.99 -0.23
CA PRO A 58 -17.87 -10.04 0.76
C PRO A 58 -18.76 -11.28 0.56
N THR A 59 -19.87 -11.15 -0.19
CA THR A 59 -20.84 -12.22 -0.44
C THR A 59 -20.27 -13.43 -1.19
N SER A 60 -19.12 -13.30 -1.87
CA SER A 60 -18.42 -14.47 -2.43
C SER A 60 -17.60 -15.24 -1.40
N TYR A 61 -17.36 -14.68 -0.21
CA TYR A 61 -16.60 -15.33 0.86
C TYR A 61 -17.56 -15.90 1.89
N THR A 62 -17.54 -17.23 2.03
CA THR A 62 -18.34 -18.00 2.98
C THR A 62 -17.89 -17.73 4.43
N GLY A 63 -18.15 -16.56 4.99
CA GLY A 63 -17.97 -16.22 6.41
C GLY A 63 -16.55 -16.28 6.98
N SER A 64 -15.56 -16.77 6.23
CA SER A 64 -14.15 -16.84 6.61
C SER A 64 -13.32 -15.90 5.75
N SER A 65 -12.28 -15.30 6.34
CA SER A 65 -11.29 -14.53 5.58
C SER A 65 -10.69 -15.40 4.47
N PRO A 66 -10.60 -14.90 3.23
CA PRO A 66 -10.08 -15.66 2.12
C PRO A 66 -8.64 -16.09 2.39
N SER A 67 -8.31 -17.30 1.94
CA SER A 67 -6.92 -17.76 1.99
C SER A 67 -6.05 -16.96 1.03
N GLU A 68 -4.75 -16.88 1.29
CA GLU A 68 -3.79 -16.19 0.41
C GLU A 68 -3.83 -16.75 -1.02
N ALA A 69 -3.96 -18.07 -1.17
CA ALA A 69 -4.08 -18.73 -2.47
C ALA A 69 -5.37 -18.32 -3.22
N GLU A 70 -6.47 -18.09 -2.49
CA GLU A 70 -7.73 -17.64 -3.06
C GLU A 70 -7.66 -16.18 -3.50
N LEU A 71 -7.02 -15.31 -2.71
CA LEU A 71 -6.74 -13.92 -3.09
C LEU A 71 -5.88 -13.86 -4.36
N GLN A 72 -4.81 -14.65 -4.41
CA GLN A 72 -3.94 -14.73 -5.59
C GLN A 72 -4.69 -15.24 -6.82
N ARG A 73 -5.47 -16.32 -6.69
CA ARG A 73 -6.32 -16.83 -7.77
C ARG A 73 -7.30 -15.76 -8.26
N THR A 74 -7.89 -15.01 -7.35
CA THR A 74 -8.82 -13.92 -7.67
C THR A 74 -8.12 -12.83 -8.46
N GLN A 75 -6.91 -12.41 -8.07
CA GLN A 75 -6.12 -11.45 -8.84
C GLN A 75 -5.85 -11.93 -10.28
N GLU A 76 -5.44 -13.20 -10.46
CA GLU A 76 -5.19 -13.75 -11.80
C GLU A 76 -6.46 -13.80 -12.66
N VAL A 77 -7.61 -14.16 -12.07
CA VAL A 77 -8.92 -14.13 -12.75
C VAL A 77 -9.27 -12.71 -13.20
N LEU A 78 -9.06 -11.71 -12.35
CA LEU A 78 -9.33 -10.30 -12.69
C LEU A 78 -8.43 -9.80 -13.82
N LYS A 79 -7.15 -10.17 -13.82
CA LYS A 79 -6.21 -9.83 -14.91
C LYS A 79 -6.69 -10.42 -16.24
N ASN A 80 -7.08 -11.69 -16.27
CA ASN A 80 -7.57 -12.35 -17.49
C ASN A 80 -8.84 -11.68 -18.02
N LYS A 81 -9.78 -11.34 -17.14
CA LYS A 81 -10.99 -10.61 -17.55
C LYS A 81 -10.69 -9.23 -18.13
N LEU A 82 -9.68 -8.51 -17.60
CA LEU A 82 -9.26 -7.22 -18.19
C LEU A 82 -8.68 -7.39 -19.60
N ILE A 83 -7.90 -8.45 -19.82
CA ILE A 83 -7.35 -8.80 -21.15
C ILE A 83 -8.47 -9.12 -22.14
N GLU A 84 -9.48 -9.87 -21.71
CA GLU A 84 -10.65 -10.19 -22.55
C GLU A 84 -11.45 -8.94 -22.93
N LEU A 85 -11.57 -7.96 -22.02
CA LEU A 85 -12.32 -6.72 -22.26
C LEU A 85 -11.57 -5.67 -23.07
N ASP A 86 -10.23 -5.65 -23.01
CA ASP A 86 -9.38 -4.68 -23.70
C ASP A 86 -8.01 -5.30 -24.01
N SER A 87 -7.78 -5.53 -25.32
CA SER A 87 -6.57 -6.18 -25.86
C SER A 87 -5.27 -5.39 -25.68
N ARG A 88 -5.35 -4.16 -25.15
CA ARG A 88 -4.18 -3.41 -24.70
C ARG A 88 -3.62 -3.97 -23.40
N PHE A 89 -4.42 -4.65 -22.58
CA PHE A 89 -3.90 -5.38 -21.43
C PHE A 89 -3.24 -6.68 -21.86
N TYR A 90 -2.15 -7.03 -21.18
CA TYR A 90 -1.47 -8.30 -21.34
C TYR A 90 -0.70 -8.65 -20.07
N THR A 91 -0.34 -9.92 -19.89
CA THR A 91 0.44 -10.36 -18.73
C THR A 91 1.81 -10.91 -19.12
N VAL A 92 2.80 -10.70 -18.25
CA VAL A 92 4.16 -11.25 -18.38
C VAL A 92 4.44 -12.10 -17.14
N ALA A 93 5.20 -13.19 -17.29
CA ALA A 93 5.66 -13.96 -16.14
C ALA A 93 6.50 -13.08 -15.19
N SER A 94 6.41 -13.33 -13.89
CA SER A 94 7.27 -12.64 -12.92
C SER A 94 8.75 -12.89 -13.23
N LYS A 95 9.61 -11.91 -12.89
CA LYS A 95 11.06 -12.09 -12.96
C LYS A 95 11.58 -13.10 -11.94
N ASP A 96 10.80 -13.34 -10.89
CA ASP A 96 11.07 -14.39 -9.93
C ASP A 96 10.71 -15.75 -10.53
N PRO A 97 11.68 -16.66 -10.74
CA PRO A 97 11.39 -17.97 -11.31
C PRO A 97 10.48 -18.82 -10.41
N TYR A 98 10.36 -18.48 -9.12
CA TYR A 98 9.49 -19.19 -8.18
C TYR A 98 8.10 -18.57 -8.02
N ALA A 99 7.87 -17.38 -8.59
CA ALA A 99 6.59 -16.73 -8.51
C ALA A 99 5.62 -17.33 -9.52
N THR A 100 4.45 -17.76 -9.02
CA THR A 100 3.37 -18.32 -9.83
C THR A 100 2.42 -17.25 -10.39
N TYR A 101 2.53 -16.00 -9.93
CA TYR A 101 1.71 -14.90 -10.41
C TYR A 101 2.28 -14.28 -11.70
N ARG A 102 1.40 -13.59 -12.44
CA ARG A 102 1.78 -12.83 -13.64
C ARG A 102 1.64 -11.34 -13.40
N VAL A 103 2.52 -10.54 -14.00
CA VAL A 103 2.46 -9.08 -13.93
C VAL A 103 1.57 -8.57 -15.05
N LEU A 104 0.56 -7.76 -14.72
CA LEU A 104 -0.33 -7.14 -15.70
C LEU A 104 0.27 -5.83 -16.20
N TRP A 105 0.24 -5.66 -17.52
CA TRP A 105 0.74 -4.50 -18.24
C TRP A 105 -0.34 -3.96 -19.16
N PHE A 106 -0.36 -2.65 -19.33
CA PHE A 106 -1.19 -1.94 -20.29
C PHE A 106 -0.32 -1.38 -21.42
N ARG A 107 -0.60 -1.78 -22.65
CA ARG A 107 0.09 -1.29 -23.86
C ARG A 107 -0.36 0.15 -24.15
N ILE A 108 0.62 1.04 -24.23
CA ILE A 108 0.42 2.43 -24.59
C ILE A 108 0.40 2.53 -26.12
N PRO A 109 -0.68 3.06 -26.73
CA PRO A 109 -0.75 3.23 -28.18
C PRO A 109 0.39 4.14 -28.68
N SER A 110 1.07 3.72 -29.76
CA SER A 110 2.03 4.59 -30.44
C SER A 110 1.27 5.70 -31.17
N PRO A 111 1.77 6.95 -31.19
CA PRO A 111 1.14 8.05 -31.95
C PRO A 111 0.94 7.73 -33.44
N THR A 112 1.74 6.80 -33.96
CA THR A 112 1.74 6.39 -35.38
C THR A 112 0.62 5.40 -35.74
N SER A 113 -0.06 4.82 -34.75
CA SER A 113 -1.11 3.81 -34.99
C SER A 113 -2.47 4.39 -35.38
N THR A 114 -2.64 5.71 -35.28
CA THR A 114 -3.93 6.41 -35.49
C THR A 114 -4.01 7.25 -36.76
N SER A 115 -2.94 7.39 -37.53
CA SER A 115 -2.96 8.13 -38.80
C SER A 115 -3.05 7.19 -40.01
N SER A 116 -4.20 6.54 -40.20
CA SER A 116 -4.62 6.22 -41.57
C SER A 116 -5.06 7.55 -42.21
N LEU A 117 -4.45 7.92 -43.35
CA LEU A 117 -4.81 9.04 -44.25
C LEU A 117 -3.87 10.25 -44.35
N THR A 118 -2.56 10.14 -44.09
CA THR A 118 -1.62 11.19 -44.60
C THR A 118 -0.35 10.64 -45.24
N SER A 119 -0.26 10.89 -46.55
CA SER A 119 0.91 11.01 -47.44
C SER A 119 2.13 10.11 -47.23
N SER A 120 2.36 9.27 -48.24
CA SER A 120 3.41 8.27 -48.44
C SER A 120 4.87 8.70 -48.20
N SER A 121 5.18 9.98 -47.98
CA SER A 121 6.57 10.47 -47.80
C SER A 121 7.03 10.54 -46.34
N TYR A 122 6.12 10.65 -45.36
CA TYR A 122 6.48 10.70 -43.92
C TYR A 122 6.49 9.33 -43.23
N ALA A 123 5.82 8.32 -43.80
CA ALA A 123 5.77 6.97 -43.24
C ALA A 123 7.13 6.27 -43.22
N ALA A 124 8.00 6.53 -44.20
CA ALA A 124 9.34 5.94 -44.27
C ALA A 124 10.30 6.48 -43.18
N TYR A 125 10.23 7.78 -42.87
CA TYR A 125 10.97 8.36 -41.74
C TYR A 125 10.40 7.93 -40.39
N SER A 126 9.07 7.84 -40.27
CA SER A 126 8.40 7.38 -39.05
C SER A 126 8.72 5.90 -38.73
N SER A 127 8.81 5.03 -39.74
CA SER A 127 9.12 3.61 -39.57
C SER A 127 10.52 3.35 -38.96
N LEU A 128 11.52 4.17 -39.30
CA LEU A 128 12.87 4.05 -38.74
C LEU A 128 12.97 4.56 -37.28
N TYR A 129 12.11 5.50 -36.86
CA TYR A 129 11.96 5.86 -35.44
C TYR A 129 11.03 4.90 -34.68
N SER A 130 10.05 4.29 -35.36
CA SER A 130 9.09 3.34 -34.77
C SER A 130 9.70 1.97 -34.50
N LEU A 131 10.73 1.54 -35.25
CA LEU A 131 11.51 0.32 -34.96
C LEU A 131 12.25 0.36 -33.61
N ARG A 132 12.41 1.55 -33.00
CA ARG A 132 12.91 1.71 -31.62
C ARG A 132 11.83 2.00 -30.59
N SER A 133 10.59 2.24 -31.01
CA SER A 133 9.43 2.35 -30.14
C SER A 133 9.06 0.94 -29.68
N ARG A 134 9.90 0.36 -28.82
CA ARG A 134 9.50 -0.79 -28.01
C ARG A 134 8.17 -0.44 -27.40
N ASP A 135 7.15 -1.25 -27.65
CA ASP A 135 5.82 -1.11 -27.07
C ASP A 135 5.92 -0.54 -25.67
N ARG A 136 5.62 0.76 -25.54
CA ARG A 136 5.63 1.41 -24.23
C ARG A 136 4.48 0.81 -23.45
N SER A 137 4.69 0.58 -22.17
CA SER A 137 3.68 -0.07 -21.35
C SER A 137 3.73 0.50 -19.94
N CYS A 138 2.57 0.52 -19.30
CA CYS A 138 2.42 0.90 -17.91
C CYS A 138 2.04 -0.35 -17.12
N LYS A 139 2.73 -0.59 -16.01
CA LYS A 139 2.39 -1.69 -15.11
C LYS A 139 1.10 -1.38 -14.36
N VAL A 140 0.26 -2.38 -14.18
CA VAL A 140 -1.01 -2.26 -13.46
C VAL A 140 -1.09 -3.36 -12.41
N ASP A 141 -1.15 -2.97 -11.14
CA ASP A 141 -1.27 -3.88 -10.02
C ASP A 141 -2.70 -3.87 -9.49
N LEU A 142 -3.36 -5.02 -9.57
CA LEU A 142 -4.67 -5.24 -8.97
C LEU A 142 -4.48 -5.79 -7.56
N LEU A 143 -4.81 -4.99 -6.56
CA LEU A 143 -4.69 -5.33 -5.15
C LEU A 143 -6.06 -5.70 -4.60
N LEU A 144 -6.08 -6.57 -3.59
CA LEU A 144 -7.29 -6.97 -2.87
C LEU A 144 -7.15 -6.62 -1.40
N PRO A 145 -8.25 -6.34 -0.68
CA PRO A 145 -8.21 -6.22 0.77
C PRO A 145 -7.58 -7.44 1.44
N GLY A 146 -6.82 -7.22 2.51
CA GLY A 146 -6.05 -8.24 3.23
C GLY A 146 -4.67 -8.51 2.64
N VAL A 147 -4.49 -8.34 1.32
CA VAL A 147 -3.17 -8.41 0.68
C VAL A 147 -2.32 -7.26 1.19
N MET A 148 -1.09 -7.55 1.63
CA MET A 148 -0.17 -6.56 2.22
C MET A 148 -0.81 -5.74 3.37
N ASN A 149 -1.73 -6.34 4.13
CA ASN A 149 -2.44 -5.66 5.22
C ASN A 149 -3.23 -4.41 4.74
N ILE A 150 -3.62 -4.37 3.46
CA ILE A 150 -4.48 -3.32 2.92
C ILE A 150 -5.88 -3.49 3.51
N PRO A 151 -6.47 -2.44 4.12
CA PRO A 151 -7.80 -2.55 4.71
C PRO A 151 -8.87 -2.63 3.62
N PHE A 152 -10.01 -3.23 3.96
CA PHE A 152 -11.22 -3.07 3.16
C PHE A 152 -11.66 -1.59 3.20
N VAL A 153 -12.03 -1.03 2.05
CA VAL A 153 -12.49 0.37 1.95
C VAL A 153 -13.99 0.35 1.61
N PRO A 154 -14.87 0.80 2.53
CA PRO A 154 -16.29 0.94 2.23
C PRO A 154 -16.51 1.87 1.02
N LYS A 155 -17.53 1.57 0.22
CA LYS A 155 -17.81 2.30 -1.03
C LYS A 155 -18.08 3.78 -0.78
N GLU A 156 -18.78 4.08 0.30
CA GLU A 156 -19.11 5.40 0.81
C GLU A 156 -17.88 6.18 1.30
N SER A 157 -16.80 5.47 1.66
CA SER A 157 -15.55 6.09 2.07
C SER A 157 -14.66 6.45 0.89
N ILE A 158 -14.85 5.85 -0.30
CA ILE A 158 -14.02 6.14 -1.49
C ILE A 158 -14.09 7.63 -1.83
N TYR A 159 -12.93 8.28 -1.81
CA TYR A 159 -12.83 9.69 -2.20
C TYR A 159 -12.89 9.79 -3.73
N ARG A 160 -13.67 10.74 -4.26
CA ARG A 160 -13.74 10.99 -5.71
C ARG A 160 -13.18 12.36 -6.01
N THR A 161 -12.25 12.45 -6.97
CA THR A 161 -11.69 13.75 -7.36
C THR A 161 -12.81 14.68 -7.85
N PRO A 162 -12.75 15.98 -7.55
CA PRO A 162 -13.69 16.93 -8.14
C PRO A 162 -13.66 16.83 -9.66
N SER A 163 -14.82 16.85 -10.31
CA SER A 163 -14.87 16.98 -11.77
C SER A 163 -14.35 18.38 -12.13
N THR A 164 -13.13 18.47 -12.66
CA THR A 164 -12.54 19.75 -13.02
C THR A 164 -13.08 20.17 -14.39
N THR A 165 -13.97 21.16 -14.40
CA THR A 165 -14.51 21.83 -15.59
C THR A 165 -13.44 22.58 -16.44
N ARG A 166 -12.15 22.45 -16.11
CA ARG A 166 -11.05 23.25 -16.67
C ARG A 166 -9.94 22.45 -17.35
N SER A 167 -9.99 21.11 -17.35
CA SER A 167 -9.12 20.32 -18.23
C SER A 167 -9.83 20.12 -19.56
N SER A 168 -9.10 20.23 -20.67
CA SER A 168 -9.59 20.13 -22.06
C SER A 168 -10.29 18.80 -22.40
N SER A 169 -10.38 17.88 -21.44
CA SER A 169 -11.18 16.66 -21.49
C SER A 169 -12.35 16.76 -20.51
N ALA A 170 -13.31 17.62 -20.84
CA ALA A 170 -14.44 18.01 -19.99
C ALA A 170 -15.44 16.88 -19.64
N ASN A 171 -15.16 15.63 -20.04
CA ASN A 171 -16.05 14.47 -19.89
C ASN A 171 -15.42 13.29 -19.15
N LEU A 172 -14.34 13.53 -18.39
CA LEU A 172 -13.66 12.44 -17.68
C LEU A 172 -14.34 12.14 -16.34
N ASP A 173 -14.70 10.88 -16.14
CA ASP A 173 -15.20 10.37 -14.86
C ASP A 173 -14.21 10.72 -13.72
N PRO A 174 -14.71 11.16 -12.54
CA PRO A 174 -13.93 11.33 -11.33
C PRO A 174 -13.09 10.08 -10.99
N LEU A 175 -11.83 10.30 -10.62
CA LEU A 175 -10.97 9.21 -10.16
C LEU A 175 -11.41 8.74 -8.77
N PRO A 176 -11.68 7.43 -8.57
CA PRO A 176 -11.90 6.89 -7.25
C PRO A 176 -10.55 6.70 -6.56
N LEU A 177 -10.33 7.35 -5.43
CA LEU A 177 -9.10 7.31 -4.63
C LEU A 177 -9.37 6.62 -3.30
N MET A 178 -8.38 5.86 -2.82
CA MET A 178 -8.36 5.43 -1.43
C MET A 178 -8.40 6.65 -0.50
N PRO A 179 -9.11 6.57 0.64
CA PRO A 179 -9.12 7.62 1.66
C PRO A 179 -7.71 8.01 2.11
N PHE A 180 -7.57 9.25 2.56
CA PHE A 180 -6.24 9.84 2.70
C PHE A 180 -5.42 9.17 3.80
N LEU A 181 -6.04 8.86 4.94
CA LEU A 181 -5.33 8.25 6.07
C LEU A 181 -4.78 6.85 5.77
N PRO A 182 -5.56 5.87 5.25
CA PRO A 182 -5.01 4.57 4.92
C PRO A 182 -3.96 4.65 3.81
N LEU A 183 -4.10 5.56 2.84
CA LEU A 183 -3.05 5.78 1.83
C LEU A 183 -1.73 6.22 2.48
N LEU A 184 -1.77 7.19 3.40
CA LEU A 184 -0.61 7.65 4.15
C LEU A 184 -0.01 6.54 5.02
N LEU A 185 -0.84 5.75 5.71
CA LEU A 185 -0.38 4.65 6.55
C LEU A 185 0.20 3.48 5.75
N LEU A 186 -0.25 3.25 4.51
CA LEU A 186 0.35 2.27 3.61
C LEU A 186 1.72 2.72 3.09
N LYS A 187 1.92 4.01 2.83
CA LYS A 187 3.27 4.56 2.52
C LYS A 187 4.23 4.39 3.69
N LEU A 188 3.73 4.60 4.90
CA LEU A 188 4.49 4.39 6.13
C LEU A 188 4.84 2.92 6.36
N GLN A 189 3.93 2.00 6.01
CA GLN A 189 4.21 0.56 5.99
C GLN A 189 5.31 0.23 4.99
N ALA A 190 5.21 0.70 3.74
CA ALA A 190 6.23 0.49 2.71
C ALA A 190 7.62 1.00 3.15
N TRP A 191 7.70 2.18 3.76
CA TRP A 191 8.96 2.69 4.32
C TRP A 191 9.61 1.75 5.34
N GLN A 192 8.82 1.23 6.29
CA GLN A 192 9.33 0.29 7.30
C GLN A 192 9.78 -1.01 6.63
N ASP A 193 8.93 -1.56 5.77
CA ASP A 193 9.14 -2.82 5.06
C ASP A 193 10.40 -2.77 4.18
N HIS A 194 10.60 -1.66 3.45
CA HIS A 194 11.81 -1.42 2.67
C HIS A 194 13.06 -1.33 3.55
N GLY A 195 12.99 -0.68 4.71
CA GLY A 195 14.12 -0.54 5.64
C GLY A 195 14.54 -1.82 6.32
N GLU A 196 13.57 -2.65 6.67
CA GLU A 196 13.78 -3.95 7.31
C GLU A 196 14.13 -5.05 6.29
N SER A 197 14.05 -4.75 4.99
CA SER A 197 14.33 -5.72 3.94
C SER A 197 15.80 -6.15 3.95
N PRO A 198 16.11 -7.45 3.83
CA PRO A 198 17.48 -7.91 3.62
C PRO A 198 18.04 -7.53 2.24
N LYS A 199 17.17 -7.17 1.28
CA LYS A 199 17.55 -6.86 -0.10
C LYS A 199 17.98 -5.38 -0.22
N SER A 200 19.20 -5.12 -0.68
CA SER A 200 19.75 -3.76 -0.77
C SER A 200 18.89 -2.83 -1.64
N TRP A 201 18.46 -3.33 -2.79
CA TRP A 201 17.65 -2.58 -3.74
C TRP A 201 16.25 -2.24 -3.21
N MET A 202 15.74 -2.99 -2.22
CA MET A 202 14.51 -2.61 -1.48
C MET A 202 14.80 -1.45 -0.53
N ARG A 203 15.90 -1.52 0.22
CA ARG A 203 16.33 -0.43 1.11
C ARG A 203 16.60 0.87 0.35
N GLU A 204 17.11 0.78 -0.88
CA GLU A 204 17.34 1.92 -1.78
C GLU A 204 16.05 2.71 -2.11
N LYS A 205 14.87 2.14 -1.89
CA LYS A 205 13.57 2.83 -2.07
C LYS A 205 13.18 3.70 -0.88
N GLN A 206 13.74 3.50 0.31
CA GLN A 206 13.36 4.26 1.51
C GLN A 206 13.41 5.80 1.33
N PRO A 207 14.44 6.40 0.69
CA PRO A 207 14.46 7.84 0.47
C PRO A 207 13.24 8.35 -0.31
N ILE A 208 12.70 7.53 -1.23
CA ILE A 208 11.49 7.84 -1.98
C ILE A 208 10.29 7.81 -1.04
N ASP A 209 10.17 6.79 -0.18
CA ASP A 209 9.05 6.70 0.77
C ASP A 209 9.05 7.87 1.76
N VAL A 210 10.23 8.26 2.27
CA VAL A 210 10.38 9.40 3.19
C VAL A 210 9.88 10.68 2.54
N ARG A 211 10.26 10.92 1.28
CA ARG A 211 9.78 12.08 0.51
C ARG A 211 8.28 12.02 0.27
N ASP A 212 7.75 10.86 -0.12
CA ASP A 212 6.31 10.65 -0.34
C ASP A 212 5.53 10.91 0.97
N ILE A 213 5.96 10.36 2.11
CA ILE A 213 5.33 10.54 3.43
C ILE A 213 5.36 12.01 3.86
N THR A 214 6.50 12.69 3.70
CA THR A 214 6.65 14.10 4.09
C THR A 214 5.71 15.00 3.29
N GLN A 215 5.63 14.82 1.96
CA GLN A 215 4.70 15.59 1.13
C GLN A 215 3.23 15.28 1.47
N LEU A 216 2.90 14.01 1.73
CA LEU A 216 1.54 13.66 2.16
C LEU A 216 1.20 14.31 3.51
N LEU A 217 2.14 14.41 4.45
CA LEU A 217 1.90 15.10 5.73
C LEU A 217 1.64 16.60 5.52
N GLU A 218 2.38 17.26 4.63
CA GLU A 218 2.13 18.65 4.25
C GLU A 218 0.73 18.84 3.66
N ILE A 219 0.33 17.95 2.74
CA ILE A 219 -1.03 17.92 2.17
C ILE A 219 -2.06 17.68 3.27
N ALA A 220 -1.79 16.75 4.19
CA ALA A 220 -2.67 16.38 5.29
C ALA A 220 -2.98 17.60 6.16
N VAL A 221 -1.93 18.29 6.59
CA VAL A 221 -2.00 19.50 7.42
C VAL A 221 -2.69 20.64 6.69
N THR A 222 -2.40 20.83 5.41
CA THR A 222 -2.94 21.95 4.64
C THR A 222 -4.43 21.78 4.32
N LYS A 223 -4.86 20.56 3.98
CA LYS A 223 -6.21 20.29 3.47
C LYS A 223 -7.19 19.82 4.54
N TYR A 224 -6.73 19.08 5.55
CA TYR A 224 -7.61 18.38 6.49
C TYR A 224 -7.51 18.91 7.92
N CYS A 225 -6.46 19.67 8.27
CA CYS A 225 -6.40 20.29 9.59
C CYS A 225 -7.17 21.61 9.61
N PRO A 226 -7.99 21.86 10.64
CA PRO A 226 -8.72 23.12 10.77
C PRO A 226 -7.76 24.28 10.91
N LYS A 227 -7.91 25.31 10.07
CA LYS A 227 -7.17 26.56 10.25
C LYS A 227 -7.54 27.18 11.61
N PRO A 228 -6.57 27.72 12.38
CA PRO A 228 -6.92 28.59 13.49
C PRO A 228 -7.72 29.74 12.89
N SER A 229 -8.93 29.94 13.40
CA SER A 229 -9.79 31.05 13.00
C SER A 229 -9.02 32.33 13.27
N SER A 230 -8.54 32.98 12.21
CA SER A 230 -7.79 34.24 12.25
C SER A 230 -8.68 35.43 12.61
N SER A 231 -9.79 35.20 13.31
CA SER A 231 -10.75 36.22 13.72
C SER A 231 -10.29 36.89 15.01
N GLY A 232 -9.37 37.84 14.86
CA GLY A 232 -9.24 38.98 15.77
C GLY A 232 -10.40 39.97 15.63
N SER A 233 -11.65 39.50 15.61
CA SER A 233 -12.82 40.36 15.79
C SER A 233 -13.25 40.28 17.25
N LYS A 234 -12.73 41.23 18.02
CA LYS A 234 -13.26 41.60 19.34
C LYS A 234 -14.67 42.18 19.14
N HIS A 235 -15.69 41.37 18.96
CA HIS A 235 -17.06 41.84 19.17
C HIS A 235 -17.90 40.77 19.84
N SER A 236 -18.20 41.10 21.11
CA SER A 236 -19.38 40.73 21.91
C SER A 236 -19.73 39.25 22.04
N GLU A 237 -19.42 38.78 23.25
CA GLU A 237 -20.15 37.79 24.03
C GLU A 237 -21.66 37.78 23.71
N ALA A 238 -22.11 36.67 23.12
CA ALA A 238 -23.43 36.12 23.37
C ALA A 238 -23.28 34.60 23.32
N GLU A 239 -23.40 34.02 24.50
CA GLU A 239 -23.30 32.61 24.79
C GLU A 239 -24.30 31.77 23.99
N GLY A 240 -23.90 30.54 23.67
CA GLY A 240 -24.84 29.46 23.42
C GLY A 240 -24.89 28.94 21.99
N GLN A 241 -23.83 28.26 21.52
CA GLN A 241 -24.00 27.03 20.73
C GLN A 241 -22.67 26.32 20.46
N GLY A 242 -22.54 25.14 21.08
CA GLY A 242 -21.75 24.00 20.61
C GLY A 242 -20.36 24.28 20.07
N SER A 243 -19.35 24.18 20.95
CA SER A 243 -17.96 23.91 20.55
C SER A 243 -17.94 22.68 19.65
N ARG A 244 -17.98 22.92 18.33
CA ARG A 244 -17.88 21.87 17.30
C ARG A 244 -16.47 21.32 17.43
N LEU A 245 -16.33 20.23 18.20
CA LEU A 245 -15.08 19.51 18.37
C LEU A 245 -14.45 19.34 16.98
N LYS A 246 -13.27 19.92 16.81
CA LYS A 246 -12.48 19.85 15.59
C LYS A 246 -12.00 18.42 15.45
N THR A 247 -12.80 17.58 14.79
CA THR A 247 -12.46 16.18 14.52
C THR A 247 -11.19 16.10 13.68
N THR A 248 -10.19 15.39 14.17
CA THR A 248 -8.93 15.15 13.46
C THR A 248 -9.13 14.19 12.28
N LEU A 249 -8.16 14.13 11.36
CA LEU A 249 -8.18 13.17 10.26
C LEU A 249 -8.22 11.72 10.79
N LEU A 250 -7.42 11.42 11.82
CA LEU A 250 -7.41 10.10 12.47
C LEU A 250 -8.78 9.75 13.04
N GLU A 251 -9.40 10.64 13.82
CA GLU A 251 -10.73 10.39 14.40
C GLU A 251 -11.78 10.14 13.31
N LYS A 252 -11.78 10.95 12.25
CA LYS A 252 -12.74 10.83 11.14
C LYS A 252 -12.64 9.47 10.46
N GLU A 253 -11.45 9.07 10.03
CA GLU A 253 -11.28 7.85 9.24
C GLU A 253 -11.14 6.58 10.08
N SER A 254 -10.84 6.68 11.38
CA SER A 254 -10.76 5.50 12.27
C SER A 254 -12.09 4.79 12.50
N THR A 255 -13.22 5.45 12.19
CA THR A 255 -14.56 4.90 12.40
C THR A 255 -14.86 3.61 11.62
N TRP A 256 -14.18 3.38 10.50
CA TRP A 256 -14.36 2.20 9.66
C TRP A 256 -13.06 1.41 9.42
N LEU A 257 -11.91 1.95 9.82
CA LEU A 257 -10.63 1.26 9.67
C LEU A 257 -10.46 0.18 10.76
N PRO A 258 -9.89 -1.00 10.43
CA PRO A 258 -9.62 -2.02 11.43
C PRO A 258 -8.70 -1.51 12.54
N ASP A 259 -9.01 -1.81 13.81
CA ASP A 259 -8.19 -1.45 14.96
C ASP A 259 -6.74 -1.94 14.84
N SER A 260 -6.55 -3.14 14.27
CA SER A 260 -5.22 -3.69 13.99
C SER A 260 -4.41 -2.82 13.03
N PHE A 261 -5.05 -2.29 12.00
CA PHE A 261 -4.44 -1.39 11.02
C PHE A 261 -4.05 -0.06 11.68
N ILE A 262 -4.95 0.54 12.47
CA ILE A 262 -4.66 1.78 13.22
C ILE A 262 -3.54 1.60 14.23
N ARG A 263 -3.53 0.51 15.01
CA ARG A 263 -2.46 0.22 15.98
C ARG A 263 -1.11 0.04 15.28
N ALA A 264 -1.06 -0.72 14.18
CA ALA A 264 0.16 -0.87 13.39
C ALA A 264 0.64 0.48 12.84
N GLY A 265 -0.28 1.31 12.35
CA GLY A 265 0.00 2.70 11.94
C GLY A 265 0.62 3.52 13.05
N LYS A 266 0.04 3.53 14.26
CA LYS A 266 0.58 4.26 15.43
C LYS A 266 2.01 3.84 15.77
N THR A 267 2.30 2.53 15.77
CA THR A 267 3.64 2.00 16.01
C THR A 267 4.63 2.50 14.95
N ARG A 268 4.26 2.45 13.68
CA ARG A 268 5.09 2.94 12.58
C ARG A 268 5.31 4.45 12.63
N VAL A 269 4.30 5.22 13.03
CA VAL A 269 4.40 6.69 13.19
C VAL A 269 5.44 7.03 14.24
N LYS A 270 5.42 6.37 15.40
CA LYS A 270 6.44 6.54 16.44
C LYS A 270 7.84 6.25 15.91
N LYS A 271 8.03 5.12 15.22
CA LYS A 271 9.31 4.73 14.61
C LYS A 271 9.79 5.78 13.61
N PHE A 272 8.90 6.24 12.73
CA PHE A 272 9.20 7.25 11.71
C PHE A 272 9.56 8.60 12.32
N VAL A 273 8.82 9.07 13.33
CA VAL A 273 9.14 10.31 14.06
C VAL A 273 10.48 10.21 14.78
N GLY A 274 10.85 9.03 15.29
CA GLY A 274 12.19 8.79 15.85
C GLY A 274 13.31 9.01 14.82
N SER A 275 13.10 8.58 13.57
CA SER A 275 14.05 8.79 12.47
C SER A 275 13.97 10.19 11.82
N TYR A 276 12.79 10.82 11.82
CA TYR A 276 12.51 12.11 11.19
C TYR A 276 11.76 13.06 12.15
N PRO A 277 12.44 13.58 13.19
CA PRO A 277 11.79 14.35 14.26
C PRO A 277 11.08 15.63 13.79
N SER A 278 11.50 16.21 12.67
CA SER A 278 10.86 17.40 12.07
C SER A 278 9.40 17.17 11.69
N THR A 279 8.99 15.92 11.42
CA THR A 279 7.61 15.58 11.04
C THR A 279 6.67 15.46 12.24
N LYS A 280 7.19 15.49 13.48
CA LYS A 280 6.44 15.26 14.72
C LYS A 280 5.20 16.15 14.85
N ALA A 281 5.34 17.44 14.55
CA ALA A 281 4.24 18.39 14.66
C ALA A 281 3.08 18.05 13.70
N GLN A 282 3.39 17.64 12.47
CA GLN A 282 2.38 17.30 11.46
C GLN A 282 1.58 16.06 11.86
N TRP A 283 2.24 15.02 12.39
CA TRP A 283 1.57 13.82 12.92
C TRP A 283 0.60 14.14 14.07
N LYS A 284 0.98 15.04 14.99
CA LYS A 284 0.07 15.50 16.05
C LYS A 284 -1.16 16.20 15.49
N MET A 285 -0.96 17.09 14.51
CA MET A 285 -2.06 17.86 13.92
C MET A 285 -3.11 16.97 13.27
N ILE A 286 -2.72 15.82 12.69
CA ILE A 286 -3.66 14.88 12.08
C ILE A 286 -4.21 13.83 13.08
N GLY A 287 -3.84 13.91 14.36
CA GLY A 287 -4.44 13.15 15.47
C GLY A 287 -3.56 12.07 16.11
N PHE A 288 -2.30 11.90 15.72
CA PHE A 288 -1.42 10.90 16.35
C PHE A 288 -0.73 11.42 17.61
N ASP A 289 -0.76 10.63 18.67
CA ASP A 289 0.05 10.85 19.87
C ASP A 289 1.46 10.29 19.68
N VAL A 290 2.45 11.20 19.65
CA VAL A 290 3.86 10.92 19.40
C VAL A 290 4.77 11.37 20.54
N ASP A 291 4.21 11.84 21.66
CA ASP A 291 4.99 12.24 22.84
C ASP A 291 5.09 11.14 23.89
N ARG A 292 4.17 10.17 23.87
CA ARG A 292 4.10 9.12 24.89
C ARG A 292 5.05 7.95 24.60
N ASP A 293 6.28 8.06 25.09
CA ASP A 293 7.12 6.89 25.43
C ASP A 293 7.38 6.81 26.95
N ARG A 294 6.33 7.04 27.76
CA ARG A 294 6.43 7.01 29.23
C ARG A 294 6.19 5.65 29.88
N SER A 295 6.08 4.56 29.13
CA SER A 295 5.96 3.21 29.71
C SER A 295 7.26 2.41 29.74
N ASP A 296 8.38 2.96 29.27
CA ASP A 296 9.71 2.49 29.68
C ASP A 296 10.07 3.10 31.04
N VAL A 297 9.25 2.77 32.05
CA VAL A 297 9.83 2.60 33.37
C VAL A 297 10.69 1.34 33.21
N PRO A 298 12.01 1.39 33.41
CA PRO A 298 12.80 0.17 33.44
C PRO A 298 12.15 -0.73 34.49
N VAL A 299 11.54 -1.83 34.05
CA VAL A 299 11.16 -2.92 34.95
C VAL A 299 12.48 -3.34 35.57
N ARG A 300 12.69 -2.90 36.81
CA ARG A 300 13.85 -3.24 37.62
C ARG A 300 13.99 -4.75 37.52
N ALA A 301 15.06 -5.21 36.87
CA ALA A 301 15.32 -6.64 36.72
C ALA A 301 15.20 -7.27 38.12
N PRO A 302 14.41 -8.34 38.29
CA PRO A 302 14.41 -9.06 39.55
C PRO A 302 15.85 -9.45 39.86
N ALA A 303 16.30 -9.15 41.08
CA ALA A 303 17.64 -9.45 41.52
C ALA A 303 17.96 -10.92 41.22
N PRO A 304 19.17 -11.23 40.71
CA PRO A 304 19.53 -12.61 40.44
C PRO A 304 19.42 -13.41 41.75
N PRO A 305 18.83 -14.62 41.72
CA PRO A 305 18.79 -15.47 42.89
C PRO A 305 20.22 -15.76 43.33
N LEU A 306 20.49 -15.59 44.63
CA LEU A 306 21.75 -15.95 45.24
C LEU A 306 22.03 -17.43 44.96
N VAL A 307 23.07 -17.69 44.18
CA VAL A 307 23.54 -19.04 43.85
C VAL A 307 24.10 -19.66 45.13
N SER A 308 23.33 -20.57 45.75
CA SER A 308 23.86 -21.44 46.80
C SER A 308 24.77 -22.48 46.15
N ARG A 309 26.08 -22.39 46.43
CA ARG A 309 27.05 -23.44 46.15
C ARG A 309 26.64 -24.72 46.87
N SER A 310 26.54 -25.83 46.14
CA SER A 310 26.58 -27.18 46.70
C SER A 310 27.37 -28.11 45.79
N VAL A 311 28.12 -28.98 46.45
CA VAL A 311 29.31 -29.75 46.06
C VAL A 311 28.96 -30.99 45.21
N PRO A 312 29.89 -31.53 44.39
CA PRO A 312 29.64 -32.67 43.51
C PRO A 312 29.69 -34.01 44.25
N LEU A 313 28.92 -35.00 43.78
CA LEU A 313 29.18 -36.41 44.04
C LEU A 313 28.96 -37.24 42.77
N ALA A 314 29.74 -38.31 42.69
CA ALA A 314 30.18 -38.95 41.47
C ALA A 314 29.43 -40.25 41.11
N SER A 315 29.55 -40.60 39.82
CA SER A 315 29.72 -41.95 39.26
C SER A 315 28.56 -42.96 39.18
N THR A 316 28.40 -43.46 37.94
CA THR A 316 28.48 -44.87 37.48
C THR A 316 27.23 -45.58 36.91
N VAL A 317 27.47 -46.28 35.78
CA VAL A 317 26.85 -47.51 35.24
C VAL A 317 25.58 -47.41 34.36
N THR A 318 25.75 -47.72 33.07
CA THR A 318 24.81 -48.33 32.10
C THR A 318 24.84 -49.87 32.23
N PRO A 319 24.01 -50.73 31.58
CA PRO A 319 22.91 -50.53 30.61
C PRO A 319 21.64 -51.37 30.91
N THR A 320 20.58 -51.28 30.07
CA THR A 320 19.88 -52.40 29.39
C THR A 320 18.46 -52.03 28.94
N THR A 321 18.18 -52.47 27.72
CA THR A 321 16.99 -52.45 26.85
C THR A 321 15.64 -52.80 27.50
N ARG A 322 14.55 -52.07 27.16
CA ARG A 322 13.24 -52.68 26.85
C ARG A 322 12.26 -51.72 26.15
N LEU A 323 11.61 -52.28 25.12
CA LEU A 323 10.42 -51.79 24.43
C LEU A 323 9.20 -51.77 25.36
N ALA A 324 8.40 -50.70 25.33
CA ALA A 324 6.94 -50.77 25.34
C ALA A 324 6.28 -49.39 25.12
N SER A 325 5.19 -49.44 24.38
CA SER A 325 4.14 -48.46 24.12
C SER A 325 3.76 -47.50 25.27
N GLY A 326 3.41 -46.26 24.91
CA GLY A 326 2.70 -45.36 25.83
C GLY A 326 2.43 -43.98 25.24
N SER A 327 1.22 -43.79 24.76
CA SER A 327 0.59 -42.54 24.36
C SER A 327 0.66 -41.48 25.48
N ARG A 328 1.06 -40.24 25.16
CA ARG A 328 0.54 -39.02 25.83
C ARG A 328 0.96 -37.73 25.12
N SER A 329 -0.07 -36.95 24.81
CA SER A 329 -0.18 -35.49 24.77
C SER A 329 1.06 -34.64 25.06
N ALA A 330 1.38 -33.74 24.13
CA ALA A 330 2.07 -32.49 24.43
C ALA A 330 1.62 -31.39 23.43
N ALA A 331 0.73 -30.53 23.92
CA ALA A 331 0.63 -29.15 23.46
C ALA A 331 1.90 -28.39 23.89
N VAL A 332 2.08 -27.19 23.31
CA VAL A 332 3.13 -26.17 23.56
C VAL A 332 4.25 -26.19 22.51
N GLY A 333 4.28 -25.12 21.69
CA GLY A 333 5.49 -24.74 20.95
C GLY A 333 5.31 -24.21 19.53
N SER A 334 4.40 -23.25 19.28
CA SER A 334 4.44 -22.52 18.00
C SER A 334 3.95 -21.08 18.13
N ARG A 335 4.82 -20.19 18.62
CA ARG A 335 4.60 -18.73 18.59
C ARG A 335 5.75 -17.93 17.98
N ARG A 336 6.77 -18.59 17.43
CA ARG A 336 7.89 -17.93 16.70
C ARG A 336 7.92 -18.19 15.19
N ARG A 337 7.05 -19.07 14.66
CA ARG A 337 7.02 -19.40 13.22
C ARG A 337 6.20 -18.43 12.36
N THR A 338 5.33 -17.62 12.96
CA THR A 338 4.42 -16.72 12.23
C THR A 338 5.06 -15.43 11.73
N GLN A 339 6.16 -14.98 12.34
CA GLN A 339 6.81 -13.71 11.98
C GLN A 339 7.79 -13.87 10.80
N VAL A 340 8.48 -15.01 10.71
CA VAL A 340 9.43 -15.30 9.63
C VAL A 340 8.69 -15.69 8.33
N ASP A 341 7.58 -16.39 8.45
CA ASP A 341 6.69 -16.71 7.31
C ASP A 341 6.07 -15.44 6.69
N GLY A 342 5.75 -14.43 7.52
CA GLY A 342 5.26 -13.14 7.04
C GLY A 342 6.29 -12.37 6.20
N MET A 343 7.58 -12.43 6.56
CA MET A 343 8.66 -11.76 5.82
C MET A 343 8.93 -12.42 4.46
N VAL A 344 8.98 -13.76 4.38
CA VAL A 344 9.16 -14.46 3.09
C VAL A 344 7.95 -14.25 2.16
N LYS A 345 6.74 -14.09 2.71
CA LYS A 345 5.51 -13.85 1.95
C LYS A 345 5.37 -12.40 1.48
N MET A 346 5.88 -11.44 2.25
CA MET A 346 6.05 -10.06 1.81
C MET A 346 7.04 -9.95 0.64
N GLU A 347 8.01 -10.88 0.51
CA GLU A 347 8.91 -10.91 -0.64
C GLU A 347 8.26 -11.35 -1.97
N SER A 348 7.12 -12.05 -1.97
CA SER A 348 6.44 -12.46 -3.21
C SER A 348 5.49 -11.38 -3.70
N LEU A 349 4.85 -10.67 -2.77
CA LEU A 349 3.89 -9.59 -3.08
C LEU A 349 4.55 -8.22 -3.24
N MET A 350 5.64 -7.90 -2.53
CA MET A 350 6.41 -6.66 -2.81
C MET A 350 7.16 -6.75 -4.14
N ARG A 351 7.47 -7.96 -4.64
CA ARG A 351 7.88 -8.15 -6.05
C ARG A 351 6.78 -7.78 -7.05
N SER A 352 5.51 -7.69 -6.62
CA SER A 352 4.42 -7.14 -7.44
C SER A 352 4.40 -5.61 -7.44
N LEU A 353 5.17 -4.90 -6.61
CA LEU A 353 5.33 -3.43 -6.69
C LEU A 353 6.55 -3.00 -7.54
N GLU A 354 7.09 -3.89 -8.38
CA GLU A 354 8.26 -3.64 -9.26
C GLU A 354 8.03 -4.21 -10.67
N LEU A 355 7.65 -3.40 -11.65
CA LEU A 355 8.48 -2.41 -12.36
C LEU A 355 7.73 -1.12 -12.70
#